data_AF-A0A7J4A9W6-F1
#
_entry.id   AF-A0A7J4A9W6-F1
#
_cell.length_a   1.000
_cell.length_b   1.000
_cell.length_c   1.000
_cell.angle_alpha   90.00
_cell.angle_beta   90.00
_cell.angle_gamma   90.00
#
_symmetry.space_group_name_H-M   'P 1'
#
loop_
_entity.id
_entity.type
_entity.pdbx_description
1 polymer ?
#
loop_
_entity_poly.entity_id
_entity_poly.type
_entity_poly.pdbx_seq_one_letter_code
_entity_poly.pdbx_strand_id
1 'polypeptide(L)'
;MKKILLLTIVILKGITRKNSRKGLSSDPKIILFINLVIFLLIFSSVYLALSILKEETLITARSALNELIINIPFFIFIMFILVGILLIFETGESIFDVETINWIPIKPYEYVVSSIISTMYIYSFPLFILTALIIPFLIKFQAFFLILIFILALLSSKFMALLFVEIIKIFLEASFSKIKRIKGKYLINFRLFLI
;
A
#
# COMPACT_ATOMS: atom_id res chain seq x y z
N MET A 1 -8.15 -3.30 19.74
CA MET A 1 -8.24 -2.11 18.85
C MET A 1 -7.28 -0.98 19.24
N LYS A 2 -7.26 -0.48 20.49
CA LYS A 2 -6.34 0.62 20.90
C LYS A 2 -4.85 0.33 20.60
N LYS A 3 -4.39 -0.90 20.82
CA LYS A 3 -3.01 -1.33 20.53
C LYS A 3 -2.66 -1.22 19.04
N ILE A 4 -3.53 -1.73 18.16
CA ILE A 4 -3.35 -1.69 16.70
C ILE A 4 -3.23 -0.24 16.21
N LEU A 5 -4.14 0.65 16.65
CA LEU A 5 -4.09 2.07 16.28
C LEU A 5 -2.77 2.73 16.69
N LEU A 6 -2.30 2.47 17.92
CA LEU A 6 -1.06 3.02 18.43
C LEU A 6 0.14 2.50 17.63
N LEU A 7 0.15 1.19 17.34
CA LEU A 7 1.16 0.55 16.50
C LEU A 7 1.18 1.12 15.08
N THR A 8 0.03 1.29 14.44
CA THR A 8 -0.08 1.92 13.12
C THR A 8 0.57 3.30 13.13
N ILE A 9 0.29 4.14 14.14
CA ILE A 9 0.87 5.48 14.25
C ILE A 9 2.39 5.41 14.45
N VAL A 10 2.88 4.49 15.27
CA VAL A 10 4.32 4.31 15.51
C VAL A 10 5.04 3.86 14.24
N ILE A 11 4.52 2.87 13.54
CA ILE A 11 5.08 2.37 12.27
C ILE A 11 5.05 3.47 11.21
N LEU A 12 3.93 4.19 11.10
CA LEU A 12 3.76 5.32 10.18
C LEU A 12 4.81 6.40 10.41
N LYS A 13 5.05 6.77 11.68
CA LYS A 13 6.11 7.70 12.08
C LYS A 13 7.50 7.13 11.79
N GLY A 14 7.71 5.82 11.96
CA GLY A 14 8.96 5.15 11.64
C GLY A 14 9.31 5.23 10.15
N ILE A 15 8.36 4.87 9.28
CA ILE A 15 8.54 4.90 7.82
C ILE A 15 8.77 6.34 7.32
N THR A 16 7.96 7.29 7.80
CA THR A 16 8.09 8.71 7.42
C THR A 16 9.41 9.32 7.89
N ARG A 17 9.90 8.98 9.09
CA ARG A 17 11.21 9.45 9.59
C ARG A 17 12.40 8.85 8.82
N LYS A 18 12.36 7.57 8.46
CA LYS A 18 13.44 6.93 7.66
C LYS A 18 13.56 7.57 6.27
N ASN A 19 12.44 7.97 5.68
CA ASN A 19 12.42 8.59 4.35
C ASN A 19 12.59 10.12 4.35
N SER A 20 12.39 10.82 5.49
CA SER A 20 12.53 12.29 5.53
C SER A 20 13.90 12.75 6.04
N ARG A 21 14.82 13.05 5.12
CA ARG A 21 15.80 14.12 5.38
C ARG A 21 15.06 15.45 5.22
N LYS A 22 14.49 15.98 6.31
CA LYS A 22 13.89 17.33 6.44
C LYS A 22 12.94 17.74 5.27
N GLY A 23 11.66 17.37 5.32
CA GLY A 23 10.68 17.87 4.34
C GLY A 23 9.22 17.75 4.78
N LEU A 24 8.37 18.63 4.26
CA LEU A 24 6.91 18.74 4.51
C LEU A 24 6.10 17.43 4.35
N SER A 25 6.68 16.37 3.78
CA SER A 25 6.03 15.10 3.47
C SER A 25 5.99 14.09 4.64
N SER A 26 6.48 14.45 5.82
CA SER A 26 6.55 13.54 6.98
C SER A 26 5.27 13.47 7.81
N ASP A 27 4.39 14.49 7.71
CA ASP A 27 3.16 14.53 8.49
C ASP A 27 2.00 13.82 7.78
N PRO A 28 1.33 12.84 8.43
CA PRO A 28 0.20 12.12 7.86
C PRO A 28 -0.90 13.04 7.33
N LYS A 29 -1.21 14.10 8.09
CA LYS A 29 -2.23 15.09 7.72
C LYS A 29 -1.91 15.80 6.41
N ILE A 30 -0.63 16.07 6.15
CA ILE A 30 -0.17 16.73 4.92
C ILE A 30 -0.34 15.78 3.72
N ILE A 31 0.00 14.50 3.88
CA ILE A 31 -0.23 13.47 2.85
C ILE A 31 -1.72 13.41 2.48
N LEU A 32 -2.60 13.38 3.48
CA LEU A 32 -4.05 13.38 3.25
C LEU A 32 -4.54 14.66 2.56
N PHE A 33 -4.04 15.82 2.98
CA PHE A 33 -4.37 17.10 2.34
C PHE A 33 -3.94 17.13 0.87
N ILE A 34 -2.71 16.73 0.57
CA ILE A 34 -2.19 16.63 -0.81
C ILE A 34 -3.09 15.71 -1.65
N ASN A 35 -3.43 14.54 -1.13
CA ASN A 35 -4.29 13.60 -1.84
C ASN A 35 -5.69 14.14 -2.10
N LEU A 36 -6.28 14.87 -1.15
CA LEU A 36 -7.57 15.52 -1.34
C LEU A 36 -7.53 16.62 -2.41
N VAL A 37 -6.48 17.45 -2.40
CA VAL A 37 -6.28 18.49 -3.41
C VAL A 37 -6.16 17.85 -4.80
N ILE A 38 -5.36 16.80 -4.93
CA ILE A 38 -5.17 16.08 -6.19
C ILE A 38 -6.47 15.43 -6.66
N PHE A 39 -7.20 14.80 -5.74
CA PHE A 39 -8.51 14.25 -6.04
C PHE A 39 -9.45 15.31 -6.59
N LEU A 40 -9.56 16.46 -5.92
CA LEU A 40 -10.48 17.52 -6.29
C LEU A 40 -10.12 18.13 -7.66
N LEU A 41 -8.83 18.35 -7.93
CA LEU A 41 -8.35 18.87 -9.21
C LEU A 41 -8.67 17.93 -10.37
N ILE A 42 -8.37 16.63 -10.22
CA ILE A 42 -8.63 15.63 -11.26
C ILE A 42 -10.14 15.43 -11.43
N PHE A 43 -10.87 15.23 -10.33
CA PHE A 43 -12.32 15.03 -10.36
C PHE A 43 -13.03 16.19 -11.04
N SER A 44 -12.71 17.43 -10.66
CA SER A 44 -13.35 18.63 -11.23
C SER A 44 -13.05 18.74 -12.72
N SER A 45 -11.80 18.54 -13.12
CA SER A 45 -11.39 18.61 -14.53
C SER A 45 -12.10 17.57 -15.40
N VAL A 46 -12.16 16.31 -14.93
CA VAL A 46 -12.83 15.23 -15.65
C VAL A 46 -14.34 15.43 -15.69
N TYR A 47 -14.95 15.84 -14.57
CA TYR A 47 -16.38 16.11 -14.50
C TYR A 47 -16.80 17.23 -15.47
N LEU A 48 -16.02 18.32 -15.53
CA LEU A 48 -16.25 19.41 -16.47
C LEU A 48 -16.07 18.95 -17.92
N ALA A 49 -15.02 18.18 -18.23
CA ALA A 49 -14.83 17.62 -19.56
C ALA A 49 -16.03 16.75 -20.01
N LEU A 50 -16.57 15.93 -19.10
CA LEU A 50 -17.74 15.08 -19.37
C LEU A 50 -19.05 15.86 -19.56
N SER A 51 -19.14 17.08 -19.05
CA SER A 51 -20.32 17.93 -19.24
C SER A 51 -20.44 18.49 -20.66
N ILE A 52 -19.31 18.60 -21.37
CA ILE A 52 -19.21 19.21 -22.70
C ILE A 52 -19.32 18.16 -23.83
N LEU A 53 -19.11 16.88 -23.52
CA LEU A 53 -19.12 15.79 -24.49
C LEU A 53 -20.52 15.45 -25.02
N LYS A 54 -20.60 15.16 -26.33
CA LYS A 54 -21.83 14.73 -27.02
C LYS A 54 -22.20 13.28 -26.66
N GLU A 55 -23.50 12.95 -26.73
CA GLU A 55 -24.03 11.63 -26.33
C GLU A 55 -23.43 10.44 -27.08
N GLU A 56 -23.11 10.59 -28.37
CA GLU A 56 -22.48 9.52 -29.17
C GLU A 56 -21.14 9.06 -28.57
N THR A 57 -20.32 10.00 -28.09
CA THR A 57 -19.04 9.68 -27.43
C THR A 57 -19.21 9.05 -26.05
N LEU A 58 -20.34 9.28 -25.39
CA LEU A 58 -20.64 8.72 -24.07
C LEU A 58 -20.94 7.22 -24.14
N ILE A 59 -21.50 6.73 -25.24
CA ILE A 59 -21.81 5.29 -25.42
C ILE A 59 -20.51 4.48 -25.49
N THR A 60 -19.53 4.91 -26.30
CA THR A 60 -18.22 4.25 -26.38
C THR A 60 -17.48 4.32 -25.05
N ALA A 61 -17.51 5.48 -24.38
CA ALA A 61 -16.90 5.66 -23.06
C ALA A 61 -17.48 4.70 -22.01
N ARG A 62 -18.79 4.42 -22.07
CA ARG A 62 -19.46 3.49 -21.14
C ARG A 62 -18.92 2.06 -21.23
N SER A 63 -18.65 1.57 -22.44
CA SER A 63 -18.07 0.23 -22.63
C SER A 63 -16.68 0.15 -22.03
N ALA A 64 -15.82 1.13 -22.34
CA ALA A 64 -14.47 1.20 -21.79
C ALA A 64 -14.47 1.29 -20.25
N LEU A 65 -15.43 2.01 -19.66
CA LEU A 65 -15.52 2.13 -18.20
C LEU A 65 -15.83 0.83 -17.49
N ASN A 66 -16.70 -0.01 -18.06
CA ASN A 66 -16.99 -1.32 -17.47
C ASN A 66 -15.73 -2.17 -17.38
N GLU A 67 -14.91 -2.16 -18.44
CA GLU A 67 -13.61 -2.85 -18.45
C GLU A 67 -12.65 -2.25 -17.41
N LEU A 68 -12.57 -0.91 -17.32
CA LEU A 68 -11.71 -0.23 -16.35
C LEU A 68 -12.12 -0.52 -14.90
N ILE A 69 -13.41 -0.55 -14.58
CA ILE A 69 -13.91 -0.84 -13.22
C ILE A 69 -13.48 -2.22 -12.75
N ILE A 70 -13.43 -3.20 -13.66
CA ILE A 70 -13.02 -4.57 -13.36
C ILE A 70 -11.49 -4.69 -13.30
N ASN A 71 -10.79 -4.09 -14.26
CA ASN A 71 -9.35 -4.29 -14.43
C ASN A 71 -8.49 -3.44 -13.49
N ILE A 72 -8.95 -2.26 -13.08
CA ILE A 72 -8.14 -1.34 -12.25
C ILE A 72 -7.87 -1.90 -10.84
N PRO A 73 -8.83 -2.52 -10.14
CA PRO A 73 -8.54 -3.20 -8.87
C PRO A 73 -7.50 -4.31 -9.03
N PHE A 74 -7.54 -5.05 -10.14
CA PHE A 74 -6.53 -6.07 -10.44
C PHE A 74 -5.16 -5.46 -10.74
N PHE A 75 -5.11 -4.38 -11.51
CA PHE A 75 -3.89 -3.62 -11.74
C PHE A 75 -3.28 -3.10 -10.42
N ILE A 76 -4.11 -2.56 -9.53
CA ILE A 76 -3.68 -2.11 -8.19
C ILE A 76 -3.10 -3.26 -7.38
N PHE A 77 -3.71 -4.44 -7.43
CA PHE A 77 -3.18 -5.62 -6.76
C PHE A 77 -1.76 -5.95 -7.23
N ILE A 78 -1.54 -6.06 -8.54
CA ILE A 78 -0.21 -6.36 -9.11
C ILE A 78 0.79 -5.25 -8.80
N MET A 79 0.41 -3.99 -9.00
CA MET A 79 1.30 -2.84 -8.79
C MET A 79 1.79 -2.78 -7.35
N PHE A 80 0.92 -3.00 -6.36
CA PHE A 80 1.31 -2.98 -4.95
C PHE A 80 2.13 -4.20 -4.53
N ILE A 81 1.96 -5.35 -5.18
CA ILE A 81 2.88 -6.48 -5.00
C ILE A 81 4.28 -6.11 -5.48
N LEU A 82 4.41 -5.58 -6.70
CA LEU A 82 5.71 -5.21 -7.27
C LEU A 82 6.40 -4.14 -6.42
N VAL A 83 5.69 -3.06 -6.07
CA VAL A 83 6.21 -1.99 -5.20
C VAL A 83 6.59 -2.55 -3.83
N GLY A 84 5.75 -3.40 -3.24
CA GLY A 84 6.03 -4.03 -1.95
C GLY A 84 7.28 -4.91 -1.97
N ILE A 85 7.47 -5.69 -3.03
CA ILE A 85 8.67 -6.51 -3.22
C ILE A 85 9.90 -5.61 -3.37
N LEU A 86 9.85 -4.55 -4.17
CA LEU A 86 10.95 -3.59 -4.32
C LEU A 86 11.32 -2.96 -2.97
N LEU A 87 10.33 -2.57 -2.17
CA LEU A 87 10.55 -2.00 -0.85
C LEU A 87 11.20 -2.99 0.12
N ILE A 88 10.87 -4.29 0.04
CA ILE A 88 11.55 -5.32 0.85
C ILE A 88 13.05 -5.33 0.53
N PHE A 89 13.43 -5.26 -0.74
CA PHE A 89 14.84 -5.28 -1.15
C PHE A 89 15.57 -3.97 -0.87
N GLU A 90 14.92 -2.83 -1.08
CA GLU A 90 15.52 -1.51 -0.85
C GLU A 90 15.71 -1.21 0.64
N THR A 91 14.77 -1.65 1.49
CA THR A 91 14.85 -1.30 2.90
C THR A 91 15.93 -2.04 3.67
N GLY A 92 16.48 -3.16 3.15
CA GLY A 92 17.71 -3.89 3.53
C GLY A 92 17.79 -4.42 4.97
N GLU A 93 17.30 -3.63 5.91
CA GLU A 93 17.16 -3.79 7.35
C GLU A 93 15.83 -3.11 7.70
N SER A 94 14.78 -3.92 7.87
CA SER A 94 13.47 -3.39 8.23
C SER A 94 13.55 -2.76 9.63
N ILE A 95 12.88 -1.62 9.83
CA ILE A 95 12.92 -0.81 11.06
C ILE A 95 12.46 -1.61 12.30
N PHE A 96 11.79 -2.74 12.08
CA PHE A 96 11.47 -3.75 13.08
C PHE A 96 11.87 -5.11 12.51
N ASP A 97 13.12 -5.53 12.78
CA ASP A 97 13.54 -6.91 12.57
C ASP A 97 12.52 -7.83 13.27
N VAL A 98 12.15 -8.96 12.67
CA VAL A 98 11.15 -9.87 13.29
C VAL A 98 11.58 -10.33 14.68
N GLU A 99 12.89 -10.35 14.92
CA GLU A 99 13.47 -10.56 16.24
C GLU A 99 13.07 -9.46 17.24
N THR A 100 13.04 -8.19 16.82
CA THR A 100 12.60 -7.05 17.66
C THR A 100 11.10 -7.14 17.97
N ILE A 101 10.29 -7.64 17.04
CA ILE A 101 8.84 -7.80 17.24
C ILE A 101 8.55 -8.84 18.33
N ASN A 102 9.32 -9.92 18.37
CA ASN A 102 9.17 -10.96 19.39
C ASN A 102 9.50 -10.48 20.81
N TRP A 103 10.17 -9.34 20.96
CA TRP A 103 10.61 -8.79 22.25
C TRP A 103 9.60 -7.79 22.82
N ILE A 104 8.60 -7.40 22.04
CA ILE A 104 7.54 -6.47 22.45
C ILE A 104 6.26 -7.30 22.69
N PRO A 105 5.45 -7.01 23.72
CA PRO A 105 4.20 -7.75 24.01
C PRO A 105 3.08 -7.42 23.00
N ILE A 106 3.32 -7.74 21.73
CA ILE A 106 2.45 -7.52 20.57
C ILE A 106 2.23 -8.86 19.89
N LYS A 107 0.99 -9.16 19.49
CA LYS A 107 0.72 -10.38 18.73
C LYS A 107 1.13 -10.21 17.26
N PRO A 108 1.63 -11.26 16.58
CA PRO A 108 2.08 -11.16 15.18
C PRO A 108 1.04 -10.54 14.24
N TYR A 109 -0.23 -10.92 14.38
CA TYR A 109 -1.31 -10.35 13.54
C TYR A 109 -1.54 -8.86 13.80
N GLU A 110 -1.31 -8.35 15.03
CA GLU A 110 -1.47 -6.93 15.35
C GLU A 110 -0.41 -6.11 14.64
N TYR A 111 0.82 -6.63 14.54
CA TYR A 111 1.90 -6.01 13.77
C TYR A 111 1.57 -6.00 12.27
N VAL A 112 1.22 -7.15 11.69
CA VAL A 112 0.94 -7.28 10.25
C VAL A 112 -0.17 -6.33 9.83
N VAL A 113 -1.29 -6.32 10.57
CA VAL A 113 -2.41 -5.40 10.29
C VAL A 113 -1.97 -3.94 10.42
N SER A 114 -1.18 -3.60 11.44
CA SER A 114 -0.71 -2.23 11.65
C SER A 114 0.25 -1.76 10.55
N SER A 115 1.14 -2.65 10.09
CA SER A 115 2.08 -2.43 9.00
C SER A 115 1.34 -2.19 7.68
N ILE A 116 0.35 -3.03 7.38
CA ILE A 116 -0.46 -2.91 6.17
C ILE A 116 -1.24 -1.60 6.16
N ILE A 117 -1.95 -1.28 7.25
CA ILE A 117 -2.73 -0.03 7.33
C ILE A 117 -1.81 1.19 7.20
N SER A 118 -0.64 1.17 7.85
CA SER A 118 0.35 2.24 7.75
C SER A 118 0.84 2.41 6.30
N THR A 119 1.19 1.31 5.64
CA THR A 119 1.67 1.31 4.24
C THR A 119 0.55 1.74 3.29
N MET A 120 -0.69 1.32 3.54
CA MET A 120 -1.85 1.76 2.78
C MET A 120 -2.03 3.27 2.88
N TYR A 121 -1.80 3.85 4.06
CA TYR A 121 -1.92 5.27 4.27
C TYR A 121 -0.83 6.06 3.54
N ILE A 122 0.43 5.66 3.65
CA ILE A 122 1.57 6.35 3.01
C ILE A 122 1.41 6.35 1.50
N TYR A 123 1.11 5.19 0.92
CA TYR A 123 0.96 5.04 -0.53
C TYR A 123 -0.50 5.16 -0.97
N SER A 124 -1.26 6.09 -0.37
CA SER A 124 -2.68 6.30 -0.68
C SER A 124 -2.91 7.04 -1.99
N PHE A 125 -1.93 7.81 -2.47
CA PHE A 125 -2.02 8.64 -3.68
C PHE A 125 -2.61 7.95 -4.94
N PRO A 126 -2.20 6.71 -5.34
CA PRO A 126 -2.77 6.05 -6.51
C PRO A 126 -4.28 5.79 -6.39
N LEU A 127 -4.77 5.51 -5.18
CA LEU A 127 -6.20 5.29 -4.95
C LEU A 127 -7.00 6.58 -5.20
N PHE A 128 -6.49 7.72 -4.73
CA PHE A 128 -7.14 9.02 -4.92
C PHE A 128 -7.18 9.43 -6.39
N ILE A 129 -6.10 9.19 -7.15
CA ILE A 129 -6.11 9.46 -8.60
C ILE A 129 -7.15 8.60 -9.32
N LEU A 130 -7.12 7.28 -9.11
CA LEU A 130 -8.00 6.37 -9.83
C LEU A 130 -9.47 6.61 -9.49
N THR A 131 -9.78 6.87 -8.22
CA THR A 131 -11.13 7.26 -7.81
C THR A 131 -11.54 8.60 -8.41
N ALA A 132 -10.66 9.61 -8.42
CA ALA A 132 -10.95 10.90 -9.05
C ALA A 132 -11.19 10.80 -10.56
N LEU A 133 -10.54 9.86 -11.24
CA LEU A 133 -10.74 9.61 -12.66
C LEU A 133 -12.09 8.93 -12.95
N ILE A 134 -12.51 7.95 -12.15
CA ILE A 134 -13.63 7.05 -12.50
C ILE A 134 -14.97 7.51 -11.92
N ILE A 135 -14.98 8.08 -10.71
CA ILE A 135 -16.21 8.52 -10.06
C ILE A 135 -17.00 9.54 -10.91
N PRO A 136 -16.38 10.54 -11.58
CA PRO A 136 -17.12 11.45 -12.46
C PRO A 136 -17.93 10.75 -13.54
N PHE A 137 -17.35 9.71 -14.15
CA PHE A 137 -18.06 8.91 -15.16
C PHE A 137 -19.22 8.15 -14.54
N LEU A 138 -19.01 7.50 -13.38
CA LEU A 138 -20.08 6.79 -12.68
C LEU A 138 -21.26 7.70 -12.30
N ILE A 139 -20.96 8.95 -11.90
CA ILE A 139 -21.99 9.97 -11.65
C ILE A 139 -22.72 10.33 -12.95
N LYS A 140 -21.98 10.57 -14.04
CA LYS A 140 -22.57 10.92 -15.35
C LYS A 140 -23.49 9.82 -15.89
N PHE A 141 -23.14 8.55 -15.68
CA PHE A 141 -23.96 7.39 -16.08
C PHE A 141 -25.01 6.97 -15.04
N GLN A 142 -25.19 7.75 -13.97
CA GLN A 142 -26.13 7.48 -12.88
C GLN A 142 -25.92 6.11 -12.20
N ALA A 143 -24.71 5.57 -12.27
CA ALA A 143 -24.33 4.27 -11.73
C ALA A 143 -23.77 4.39 -10.30
N PHE A 144 -24.52 5.05 -9.42
CA PHE A 144 -24.03 5.40 -8.07
C PHE A 144 -23.65 4.19 -7.22
N PHE A 145 -24.35 3.06 -7.36
CA PHE A 145 -24.05 1.84 -6.60
C PHE A 145 -22.64 1.29 -6.91
N LEU A 146 -22.17 1.46 -8.15
CA LEU A 146 -20.83 1.02 -8.57
C LEU A 146 -19.72 1.85 -7.92
N ILE A 147 -20.00 3.07 -7.44
CA ILE A 147 -19.00 3.91 -6.77
C ILE A 147 -18.50 3.21 -5.50
N LEU A 148 -19.44 2.75 -4.65
CA LEU A 148 -19.10 2.08 -3.41
C LEU A 148 -18.38 0.75 -3.67
N ILE A 149 -18.88 -0.03 -4.64
CA ILE A 149 -18.27 -1.31 -5.05
C ILE A 149 -16.84 -1.07 -5.53
N PHE A 150 -16.63 -0.07 -6.37
CA PHE A 150 -15.33 0.26 -6.93
C PHE A 150 -14.33 0.68 -5.84
N ILE A 151 -14.74 1.56 -4.92
CA ILE A 151 -13.90 1.99 -3.80
C ILE A 151 -13.52 0.81 -2.91
N LEU A 152 -14.50 -0.06 -2.58
CA LEU A 152 -14.25 -1.25 -1.77
C LEU A 152 -13.33 -2.25 -2.50
N ALA A 153 -13.50 -2.42 -3.81
CA ALA A 153 -12.65 -3.29 -4.62
C ALA A 153 -11.20 -2.77 -4.62
N LEU A 154 -10.97 -1.47 -4.81
CA LEU A 154 -9.64 -0.88 -4.75
C LEU A 154 -8.98 -1.05 -3.37
N LEU A 155 -9.72 -0.79 -2.29
CA LEU A 155 -9.23 -0.96 -0.92
C LEU A 155 -8.88 -2.42 -0.65
N SER A 156 -9.76 -3.35 -1.04
CA SER A 156 -9.57 -4.79 -0.86
C SER A 156 -8.39 -5.31 -1.66
N SER A 157 -8.26 -4.93 -2.93
CA SER A 157 -7.12 -5.29 -3.77
C SER A 157 -5.80 -4.83 -3.18
N LYS A 158 -5.73 -3.58 -2.73
CA LYS A 158 -4.51 -3.05 -2.12
C LYS A 158 -4.19 -3.74 -0.79
N PHE A 159 -5.20 -4.00 0.04
CA PHE A 159 -5.03 -4.72 1.30
C PHE A 159 -4.50 -6.13 1.06
N MET A 160 -5.08 -6.87 0.12
CA MET A 160 -4.65 -8.22 -0.26
C MET A 160 -3.22 -8.23 -0.84
N ALA A 161 -2.87 -7.24 -1.67
CA ALA A 161 -1.52 -7.12 -2.21
C ALA A 161 -0.48 -6.93 -1.10
N LEU A 162 -0.74 -6.04 -0.13
CA LEU A 162 0.18 -5.79 0.97
C LEU A 162 0.24 -6.95 1.97
N LEU A 163 -0.86 -7.66 2.20
CA LEU A 163 -0.85 -8.93 2.92
C LEU A 163 0.07 -9.94 2.25
N PHE A 164 -0.03 -10.08 0.93
CA PHE A 164 0.81 -10.99 0.16
C PHE A 164 2.30 -10.63 0.26
N VAL A 165 2.61 -9.33 0.23
CA VAL A 165 3.98 -8.82 0.43
C VAL A 165 4.52 -9.15 1.82
N GLU A 166 3.73 -8.99 2.89
CA GLU A 166 4.14 -9.38 4.25
C GLU A 166 4.36 -10.88 4.37
N ILE A 167 3.54 -11.70 3.71
CA ILE A 167 3.75 -13.15 3.64
C ILE A 167 5.11 -13.46 2.99
N ILE A 168 5.42 -12.85 1.83
CA ILE A 168 6.72 -13.01 1.15
C ILE A 168 7.86 -12.59 2.08
N LYS A 169 7.71 -11.46 2.79
CA LYS A 169 8.71 -10.96 3.73
C LYS A 169 9.04 -11.99 4.81
N ILE A 170 8.02 -12.56 5.44
CA ILE A 170 8.17 -13.60 6.47
C ILE A 170 8.87 -14.83 5.89
N PHE A 171 8.51 -15.27 4.68
CA PHE A 171 9.17 -16.40 4.01
C PHE A 171 10.65 -16.14 3.70
N LEU A 172 10.99 -14.94 3.24
CA LEU A 172 12.37 -14.54 2.97
C LEU A 172 13.20 -14.56 4.26
N GLU A 173 12.71 -13.95 5.34
CA GLU A 173 13.40 -13.92 6.63
C GLU A 173 13.56 -15.31 7.25
N ALA A 174 12.53 -16.17 7.16
CA ALA A 174 12.61 -17.57 7.57
C ALA A 174 13.68 -18.35 6.77
N SER A 175 13.89 -18.00 5.50
CA SER A 175 14.91 -18.63 4.66
C SER A 175 16.31 -18.11 4.99
N PHE A 176 16.47 -16.79 5.15
CA PHE A 176 17.75 -16.18 5.51
C PHE A 176 18.22 -16.55 6.92
N SER A 177 17.32 -16.66 7.90
CA SER A 177 17.66 -17.10 9.26
C SER A 177 18.20 -18.53 9.30
N LYS A 178 17.61 -19.45 8.52
CA LYS A 178 18.15 -20.81 8.34
C LYS A 178 19.55 -20.78 7.75
N ILE A 179 19.79 -19.97 6.72
CA ILE A 179 21.11 -19.81 6.09
C ILE A 179 22.13 -19.20 7.08
N LYS A 180 21.74 -18.17 7.84
CA LYS A 180 22.59 -17.56 8.88
C LYS A 180 22.98 -18.55 9.97
N ARG A 181 22.06 -19.40 10.44
CA ARG A 181 22.37 -20.46 11.41
C ARG A 181 23.35 -21.50 10.87
N ILE A 182 23.22 -21.84 9.59
CA ILE A 182 24.15 -22.75 8.91
C ILE A 182 25.55 -22.12 8.84
N LYS A 183 25.68 -20.88 8.34
CA LYS A 183 26.96 -20.16 8.30
C LYS A 183 27.57 -19.93 9.70
N GLY A 184 26.74 -19.60 10.69
CA GLY A 184 27.17 -19.40 12.08
C GLY A 184 27.75 -20.67 12.71
N LYS A 185 27.14 -21.84 12.46
CA LYS A 185 27.72 -23.14 12.86
C LYS A 185 29.09 -23.38 12.22
N TYR A 186 29.25 -23.08 10.93
CA TYR A 186 30.55 -23.23 10.26
C TYR A 186 31.60 -22.25 10.78
N LEU A 187 31.23 -21.00 11.08
CA LEU A 187 32.13 -19.97 11.63
C LEU A 187 32.57 -20.29 13.06
N ILE A 188 31.67 -20.84 13.89
CA ILE A 188 32.00 -21.31 15.25
C ILE A 188 32.93 -22.51 15.18
N ASN A 189 32.66 -23.48 14.30
CA ASN A 189 33.55 -24.63 14.10
C ASN A 189 34.93 -24.23 13.57
N PHE A 190 35.00 -23.27 12.63
CA PHE A 190 36.29 -22.73 12.15
C PHE A 190 37.05 -21.97 13.24
N ARG A 191 36.37 -21.21 14.10
CA ARG A 191 37.00 -20.53 15.24
C ARG A 191 37.52 -21.51 16.30
N LEU A 192 36.79 -22.61 16.55
CA LEU A 192 37.23 -23.69 17.46
C LEU A 192 38.42 -24.49 16.92
N PHE A 193 38.59 -24.57 15.59
CA PHE A 193 39.73 -25.27 14.98
C PHE A 193 41.01 -24.41 14.89
N LEU A 194 40.87 -23.09 15.03
CA LEU A 194 41.97 -22.11 14.97
C LEU A 194 42.47 -21.67 16.35
N ILE A 195 41.84 -22.13 17.43
CA ILE A 195 42.27 -22.00 18.84
C ILE A 195 42.86 -23.34 19.27
#